data_AF-A0A9X3JUH2-F1
#
_entry.id   AF-A0A9X3JUH2-F1
#
_cell.length_a   1.000
_cell.length_b   1.000
_cell.length_c   1.000
_cell.angle_alpha   90.00
_cell.angle_beta   90.00
_cell.angle_gamma   90.00
#
_symmetry.space_group_name_H-M   'P 1'
#
loop_
_entity.id
_entity.type
_entity.pdbx_description
1 polymer ?
#
loop_
_entity_poly.entity_id
_entity_poly.type
_entity_poly.pdbx_seq_one_letter_code
_entity_poly.pdbx_strand_id
1 'polypeptide(L)'
;MIDLGISKMALIGVVALIVIGPEKLPRVARTVGTLMGKAQRYVSDVKAEVSRSMELDELKKMKESVTEAAKDMENTIQSNASEIEKSWADATRMDDNSQTGSGYEMPTSYPAYRHPNKRWRIKQGATPNWYKARNGIRTRALSGAARVARFRPKKSD
;
A
#
# COMPACT_ATOMS: atom_id res chain seq x y z
N MET A 1 -19.57 18.68 13.93
CA MET A 1 -20.06 18.99 12.56
C MET A 1 -18.84 19.27 11.72
N ILE A 2 -18.59 18.47 10.67
CA ILE A 2 -17.43 18.70 9.82
C ILE A 2 -17.74 19.96 9.00
N ASP A 3 -17.23 21.09 9.47
CA ASP A 3 -17.36 22.37 8.79
C ASP A 3 -16.45 22.35 7.55
N LEU A 4 -16.86 21.62 6.51
CA LEU A 4 -16.23 21.53 5.19
C LEU A 4 -16.76 22.66 4.32
N GLY A 5 -16.48 23.90 4.72
CA GLY A 5 -16.77 25.05 3.88
C GLY A 5 -15.92 25.04 2.60
N ILE A 6 -16.45 25.67 1.53
CA ILE A 6 -15.73 25.86 0.26
C ILE A 6 -14.33 26.44 0.50
N SER A 7 -14.20 27.36 1.45
CA SER A 7 -12.92 28.00 1.83
C SER A 7 -11.86 27.01 2.31
N LYS A 8 -12.23 25.99 3.09
CA LYS A 8 -11.27 24.99 3.59
C LYS A 8 -10.85 24.02 2.49
N MET A 9 -11.77 23.65 1.60
CA MET A 9 -11.44 22.87 0.40
C MET A 9 -10.49 23.62 -0.53
N ALA A 10 -10.69 24.94 -0.71
CA ALA A 10 -9.78 25.78 -1.47
C ALA A 10 -8.37 25.82 -0.83
N LEU A 11 -8.27 25.99 0.49
CA LEU A 11 -7.00 26.00 1.20
C LEU A 11 -6.23 24.67 1.01
N ILE A 12 -6.89 23.53 1.20
CA ILE A 12 -6.30 22.20 0.99
C ILE A 12 -5.85 22.04 -0.47
N GLY A 13 -6.65 22.53 -1.43
CA GLY A 13 -6.30 22.53 -2.85
C GLY A 13 -5.02 23.33 -3.14
N VAL A 14 -4.87 24.51 -2.54
CA VAL A 14 -3.66 25.33 -2.66
C VAL A 14 -2.44 24.62 -2.07
N VAL A 15 -2.57 24.05 -0.86
CA VAL A 15 -1.47 23.29 -0.23
C VAL A 15 -1.08 22.09 -1.10
N ALA A 16 -2.06 21.35 -1.64
CA ALA A 16 -1.81 20.23 -2.53
C ALA A 16 -1.10 20.66 -3.82
N LEU A 17 -1.44 21.83 -4.38
CA LEU A 17 -0.76 22.39 -5.56
C LEU A 17 0.71 22.69 -5.29
N ILE A 18 1.05 23.21 -4.11
CA ILE A 18 2.44 23.52 -3.74
C ILE A 18 3.25 22.23 -3.57
N VAL A 19 2.70 21.25 -2.85
CA VAL A 19 3.43 20.03 -2.48
C VAL A 19 3.57 19.05 -3.64
N ILE A 20 2.47 18.78 -4.36
CA ILE A 20 2.43 17.81 -5.46
C ILE A 20 2.83 18.44 -6.80
N GLY A 21 2.53 19.73 -6.96
CA GLY A 21 2.67 20.46 -8.23
C GLY A 21 1.39 20.39 -9.09
N PRO A 22 1.05 21.48 -9.81
CA PRO A 22 -0.15 21.56 -10.65
C PRO A 22 -0.20 20.53 -11.78
N GLU A 23 0.95 20.11 -12.29
CA GLU A 23 1.05 19.15 -13.39
C GLU A 23 0.68 17.72 -12.96
N LYS A 24 0.91 17.37 -11.70
CA LYS A 24 0.75 16.01 -11.16
C LYS A 24 -0.59 15.80 -10.45
N LEU A 25 -1.16 16.86 -9.89
CA LEU A 25 -2.47 16.84 -9.22
C LEU A 25 -3.61 16.20 -10.03
N PRO A 26 -3.82 16.53 -11.34
CA PRO A 26 -4.90 15.91 -12.12
C PRO A 26 -4.73 14.40 -12.27
N ARG A 27 -3.48 13.91 -12.28
CA ARG A 27 -3.19 12.48 -12.33
C ARG A 27 -3.54 11.78 -11.01
N VAL A 28 -3.22 12.40 -9.88
CA VAL A 28 -3.56 11.89 -8.55
C VAL A 28 -5.06 11.89 -8.33
N ALA A 29 -5.75 13.00 -8.64
CA ALA A 29 -7.20 13.12 -8.51
C ALA A 29 -7.94 12.05 -9.33
N ARG A 30 -7.50 11.79 -10.57
CA ARG A 30 -8.04 10.68 -11.38
C ARG A 30 -7.83 9.32 -10.71
N THR A 31 -6.63 9.07 -10.20
CA THR A 31 -6.31 7.79 -9.55
C THR A 31 -7.16 7.58 -8.30
N VAL A 32 -7.19 8.55 -7.39
CA VAL A 32 -8.01 8.51 -6.18
C VAL A 32 -9.49 8.38 -6.54
N GLY A 33 -9.98 9.15 -7.52
CA GLY A 33 -11.37 9.06 -7.98
C GLY A 33 -11.75 7.68 -8.50
N THR A 34 -10.89 7.05 -9.31
CA THR A 34 -11.15 5.67 -9.78
C THR A 34 -11.15 4.66 -8.64
N LEU A 35 -10.25 4.79 -7.66
CA LEU A 35 -10.20 3.90 -6.50
C LEU A 35 -11.43 4.06 -5.61
N MET A 36 -11.81 5.31 -5.32
CA MET A 36 -12.99 5.65 -4.53
C MET A 36 -14.27 5.12 -5.20
N GLY A 37 -14.41 5.29 -6.52
CA GLY A 37 -15.57 4.78 -7.27
C GLY A 37 -15.65 3.24 -7.25
N LYS A 38 -14.50 2.55 -7.37
CA LYS A 38 -14.45 1.08 -7.25
C LYS A 38 -14.77 0.60 -5.84
N ALA A 39 -14.27 1.31 -4.81
CA ALA A 39 -14.56 0.99 -3.42
C ALA A 39 -16.06 1.17 -3.11
N GLN A 40 -16.67 2.27 -3.56
CA GLN A 40 -18.12 2.49 -3.39
C GLN A 40 -18.95 1.36 -3.99
N ARG A 41 -18.57 0.87 -5.18
CA ARG A 41 -19.24 -0.25 -5.85
C ARG A 41 -19.05 -1.57 -5.10
N TYR A 42 -17.85 -1.83 -4.60
CA TYR A 42 -17.60 -3.01 -3.76
C TYR A 42 -18.42 -2.98 -2.47
N VAL A 43 -18.50 -1.82 -1.81
CA VAL A 43 -19.32 -1.64 -0.61
C VAL A 43 -20.81 -1.85 -0.92
N SER A 44 -21.31 -1.38 -2.08
CA SER A 44 -22.70 -1.63 -2.45
C SER A 44 -22.98 -3.11 -2.69
N ASP A 45 -22.07 -3.83 -3.34
CA ASP A 45 -22.22 -5.25 -3.63
C ASP A 45 -22.19 -6.08 -2.33
N VAL A 46 -21.23 -5.80 -1.44
CA VAL A 46 -21.14 -6.45 -0.13
C VAL A 46 -22.37 -6.13 0.72
N LYS A 47 -22.85 -4.89 0.72
CA LYS A 47 -24.08 -4.51 1.43
C LYS A 47 -25.30 -5.25 0.90
N ALA A 48 -25.39 -5.49 -0.41
CA ALA A 48 -26.48 -6.23 -1.03
C ALA A 48 -26.45 -7.72 -0.66
N GLU A 49 -25.27 -8.34 -0.63
CA GLU A 49 -25.07 -9.73 -0.18
C GLU A 49 -25.40 -9.88 1.32
N VAL A 50 -24.82 -9.02 2.17
CA VAL A 50 -25.02 -9.02 3.62
C VAL A 50 -26.48 -8.75 4.00
N SER A 51 -27.15 -7.82 3.33
CA SER A 51 -28.58 -7.54 3.55
C SER A 51 -29.48 -8.71 3.15
N ARG A 52 -28.99 -9.65 2.33
CA ARG A 52 -29.72 -10.84 1.90
C ARG A 52 -29.45 -12.04 2.81
N SER A 53 -28.34 -12.05 3.56
CA SER A 53 -27.90 -13.21 4.36
C SER A 53 -27.86 -13.02 5.88
N MET A 54 -27.98 -11.79 6.43
CA MET A 54 -27.85 -11.52 7.87
C MET A 54 -29.08 -10.83 8.47
N GLU A 55 -29.43 -11.18 9.71
CA GLU A 55 -30.51 -10.59 10.50
C GLU A 55 -30.15 -9.15 10.95
N LEU A 56 -31.16 -8.28 11.11
CA LEU A 56 -31.00 -6.84 11.38
C LEU A 56 -30.17 -6.50 12.64
N ASP A 57 -30.06 -7.42 13.59
CA ASP A 57 -29.35 -7.21 14.87
C ASP A 57 -27.82 -7.25 14.73
N GLU A 58 -27.25 -8.08 13.86
CA GLU A 58 -25.79 -8.11 13.65
C GLU A 58 -25.31 -6.86 12.90
N LEU A 59 -26.11 -6.35 11.96
CA LEU A 59 -25.87 -5.06 11.31
C LEU A 59 -25.88 -3.89 12.31
N LYS A 60 -26.76 -3.95 13.32
CA LYS A 60 -26.87 -2.92 14.35
C LYS A 60 -25.64 -2.91 15.25
N LYS A 61 -25.18 -4.09 15.70
CA LYS A 61 -23.93 -4.26 16.47
C LYS A 61 -22.70 -3.80 15.70
N MET A 62 -22.61 -4.14 14.40
CA MET A 62 -21.49 -3.72 13.55
C MET A 62 -21.50 -2.20 13.33
N LYS A 63 -22.68 -1.60 13.10
CA LYS A 63 -22.81 -0.15 13.03
C LYS A 63 -22.33 0.53 14.30
N GLU A 64 -22.79 0.07 15.46
CA GLU A 64 -22.45 0.64 16.77
C GLU A 64 -20.93 0.62 17.02
N SER A 65 -20.29 -0.54 16.81
CA SER A 65 -18.83 -0.67 16.93
C SER A 65 -18.04 0.18 15.95
N VAL A 66 -18.52 0.35 14.71
CA VAL A 66 -17.89 1.26 13.73
C VAL A 66 -18.05 2.72 14.14
N THR A 67 -19.22 3.13 14.65
CA THR A 67 -19.42 4.50 15.16
C THR A 67 -18.56 4.80 16.38
N GLU A 68 -18.35 3.83 17.26
CA GLU A 68 -17.49 3.99 18.44
C GLU A 68 -16.02 4.10 18.03
N ALA A 69 -15.55 3.21 17.16
CA ALA A 69 -14.20 3.29 16.59
C ALA A 69 -13.96 4.63 15.85
N ALA A 70 -14.96 5.12 15.11
CA ALA A 70 -14.87 6.41 14.44
C ALA A 70 -14.76 7.59 15.42
N LYS A 71 -15.49 7.55 16.55
CA LYS A 71 -15.38 8.56 17.62
C LYS A 71 -14.01 8.52 18.29
N ASP A 72 -13.47 7.34 18.55
CA ASP A 72 -12.14 7.19 19.15
C ASP A 72 -11.03 7.72 18.22
N MET A 73 -11.18 7.49 16.91
CA MET A 73 -10.31 8.09 15.91
C MET A 73 -10.43 9.61 15.88
N GLU A 74 -11.64 10.17 15.97
CA GLU A 74 -11.85 11.63 16.00
C GLU A 74 -11.17 12.27 17.22
N ASN A 75 -11.33 11.66 18.40
CA ASN A 75 -10.66 12.09 19.63
C ASN A 75 -9.13 12.04 19.50
N THR A 76 -8.59 10.97 18.92
CA THR A 76 -7.15 10.79 18.72
C THR A 76 -6.59 11.76 17.67
N ILE A 77 -7.33 12.03 16.60
CA ILE A 77 -6.93 13.01 15.58
C ILE A 77 -6.93 14.41 16.19
N GLN A 78 -7.89 14.73 17.04
CA GLN A 78 -8.00 16.05 17.68
C GLN A 78 -6.88 16.29 18.70
N SER A 79 -6.47 15.27 19.47
CA SER A 79 -5.30 15.37 20.35
C SER A 79 -4.01 15.54 19.55
N ASN A 80 -3.82 14.73 18.50
CA ASN A 80 -2.60 14.75 17.69
C ASN A 80 -2.49 16.04 16.85
N ALA A 81 -3.60 16.61 16.39
CA ALA A 81 -3.60 17.88 15.67
C ALA A 81 -3.04 19.02 16.53
N SER A 82 -3.34 19.04 17.83
CA SER A 82 -2.84 20.06 18.76
C SER A 82 -1.34 19.93 19.05
N GLU A 83 -0.79 18.73 19.00
CA GLU A 83 0.65 18.49 19.12
C GLU A 83 1.40 18.84 17.83
N ILE A 84 0.80 18.52 16.67
CA ILE A 84 1.33 18.89 15.37
C ILE A 84 1.40 20.41 15.23
N GLU A 85 0.35 21.14 15.61
CA GLU A 85 0.34 22.61 15.57
C GLU A 85 1.45 23.23 16.42
N LYS A 86 1.71 22.69 17.62
CA LYS A 86 2.82 23.12 18.48
C LYS A 86 4.19 22.82 17.87
N SER A 87 4.39 21.61 17.35
CA SER A 87 5.65 21.20 16.72
C SER A 87 5.94 22.01 15.44
N TRP A 88 4.90 22.36 14.69
CA TRP A 88 5.00 23.19 13.48
C TRP A 88 5.36 24.63 13.84
N ALA A 89 4.71 25.19 14.86
CA ALA A 89 5.00 26.53 15.37
C ALA A 89 6.42 26.66 15.98
N ASP A 90 7.00 25.55 16.44
CA ASP A 90 8.38 25.48 16.93
C ASP A 90 9.39 25.35 15.79
N ALA A 91 9.12 24.46 14.82
CA ALA A 91 9.95 24.30 13.62
C ALA A 91 10.03 25.57 12.76
N THR A 92 8.94 26.34 12.68
CA THR A 92 8.92 27.62 11.93
C THR A 92 9.70 28.73 12.65
N ARG A 93 10.06 28.56 13.93
CA ARG A 93 10.88 29.51 14.70
C ARG A 93 12.39 29.24 14.62
N MET A 94 12.80 28.08 14.11
CA MET A 94 14.22 27.66 14.07
C MET A 94 14.95 28.00 12.75
N ASP A 95 14.30 28.62 11.76
CA ASP A 95 14.85 28.83 10.40
C ASP A 95 15.52 30.21 10.17
N ASP A 96 16.05 30.86 11.22
CA ASP A 96 16.79 32.11 11.09
C ASP A 96 18.15 32.04 11.80
N ASN A 97 19.06 31.20 11.31
CA ASN A 97 20.48 31.34 11.62
C ASN A 97 21.36 30.75 10.51
N SER A 98 21.73 31.60 9.54
CA SER A 98 22.80 31.31 8.59
C SER A 98 24.17 31.52 9.25
N GLN A 99 24.90 30.43 9.54
CA GLN A 99 26.32 30.53 9.87
C GLN A 99 27.15 29.49 9.12
N THR A 100 27.94 30.03 8.19
CA THR A 100 29.03 29.40 7.45
C THR A 100 30.12 28.95 8.43
N GLY A 101 30.42 27.66 8.45
CA GLY A 101 31.48 27.06 9.26
C GLY A 101 31.92 25.72 8.67
N SER A 102 33.03 25.77 7.94
CA SER A 102 33.75 24.69 7.26
C SER A 102 34.23 23.57 8.18
N GLY A 103 34.13 22.31 7.71
CA GLY A 103 34.95 21.21 8.23
C GLY A 103 34.28 19.83 8.33
N TYR A 104 33.53 19.37 7.33
CA TYR A 104 33.16 17.95 7.24
C TYR A 104 34.13 17.24 6.28
N GLU A 105 35.10 16.54 6.86
CA GLU A 105 35.92 15.58 6.12
C GLU A 105 35.02 14.45 5.63
N MET A 106 34.82 14.39 4.31
CA MET A 106 34.05 13.35 3.67
C MET A 106 34.87 12.05 3.63
N PRO A 107 34.31 10.89 4.02
CA PRO A 107 34.99 9.62 3.84
C PRO A 107 35.27 9.38 2.35
N THR A 108 36.53 9.16 1.98
CA THR A 108 37.02 9.03 0.59
C THR A 108 36.55 7.75 -0.13
N SER A 109 35.61 7.00 0.44
CA SER A 109 35.12 5.76 -0.15
C SER A 109 33.63 5.57 0.13
N TYR A 110 32.80 5.87 -0.87
CA TYR A 110 31.40 5.51 -0.89
C TYR A 110 31.23 4.12 -1.51
N PRO A 111 30.39 3.22 -0.94
CA PRO A 111 30.07 1.97 -1.60
C PRO A 111 29.35 2.26 -2.92
N ALA A 112 30.03 1.99 -4.03
CA ALA A 112 29.46 2.15 -5.37
C ALA A 112 28.35 1.12 -5.58
N TYR A 113 27.12 1.59 -5.87
CA TYR A 113 26.02 0.72 -6.23
C TYR A 113 26.36 -0.04 -7.52
N ARG A 114 26.40 -1.37 -7.43
CA ARG A 114 26.53 -2.24 -8.60
C ARG A 114 25.16 -2.76 -9.00
N HIS A 115 24.65 -2.31 -10.15
CA HIS A 115 23.35 -2.76 -10.62
C HIS A 115 23.38 -4.28 -10.83
N PRO A 116 22.42 -5.03 -10.26
CA PRO A 116 22.31 -6.44 -10.56
C PRO A 116 21.99 -6.58 -12.05
N ASN A 117 22.82 -7.32 -12.79
CA ASN A 117 22.59 -7.66 -14.20
C ASN A 117 21.43 -8.65 -14.33
N LYS A 118 20.23 -8.20 -13.95
CA LYS A 118 19.01 -8.98 -13.92
C LYS A 118 18.46 -9.03 -15.34
N ARG A 119 18.68 -10.17 -16.01
CA ARG A 119 18.08 -10.48 -17.32
C ARG A 119 16.57 -10.70 -17.16
N TRP A 120 15.81 -9.60 -17.06
CA TRP A 120 14.35 -9.58 -16.91
C TRP A 120 13.63 -10.42 -17.97
N ARG A 121 14.25 -10.55 -19.14
CA ARG A 121 13.75 -11.32 -20.28
C ARG A 121 13.69 -12.83 -20.04
N ILE A 122 14.53 -13.39 -19.15
CA ILE A 122 14.49 -14.81 -18.78
C ILE A 122 13.26 -15.13 -17.90
N LYS A 123 12.65 -14.12 -17.28
CA LYS A 123 11.48 -14.30 -16.39
C LYS A 123 10.12 -14.18 -17.06
N GLN A 124 10.06 -13.77 -18.33
CA GLN A 124 8.78 -13.59 -19.06
C GLN A 124 8.24 -14.87 -19.69
N GLY A 125 9.04 -15.93 -19.83
CA GLY A 125 8.63 -17.20 -20.45
C GLY A 125 8.22 -18.31 -19.48
N ALA A 126 8.31 -18.08 -18.16
CA ALA A 126 8.03 -19.12 -17.18
C ALA A 126 6.54 -19.08 -16.79
N THR A 127 5.77 -20.09 -17.20
CA THR A 127 4.43 -20.31 -16.66
C THR A 127 4.50 -20.44 -15.13
N PRO A 128 3.64 -19.75 -14.37
CA PRO A 128 3.65 -19.78 -12.92
C PRO A 128 3.53 -21.20 -12.35
N ASN A 129 4.13 -21.46 -11.19
CA ASN A 129 4.10 -22.78 -10.56
C ASN A 129 2.68 -23.24 -10.21
N TRP A 130 1.78 -22.31 -9.84
CA TRP A 130 0.37 -22.62 -9.58
C TRP A 130 -0.35 -23.15 -10.83
N TYR A 131 -0.02 -22.62 -12.01
CA TYR A 131 -0.62 -23.02 -13.29
C TYR A 131 -0.15 -24.41 -13.70
N LYS A 132 1.15 -24.69 -13.53
CA LYS A 132 1.73 -26.01 -13.80
C LYS A 132 1.14 -27.09 -12.87
N ALA A 133 0.94 -26.76 -11.59
CA ALA A 133 0.32 -27.68 -10.62
C ALA A 133 -1.13 -28.02 -10.99
N ARG A 134 -1.92 -27.03 -11.45
CA ARG A 134 -3.32 -27.23 -11.85
C ARG A 134 -3.47 -28.05 -13.14
N ASN A 135 -2.54 -27.90 -14.08
CA ASN A 135 -2.60 -28.57 -15.38
C ASN A 135 -1.77 -29.88 -15.44
N GLY A 136 -1.29 -30.37 -14.29
CA GLY A 136 -0.50 -31.61 -14.22
C GLY A 136 0.86 -31.56 -14.94
N ILE A 137 1.36 -30.36 -15.25
CA ILE A 137 2.63 -30.18 -15.95
C ILE A 137 3.77 -30.45 -14.96
N ARG A 138 4.62 -31.43 -15.28
CA ARG A 138 5.76 -31.81 -14.41
C ARG A 138 6.75 -30.65 -14.29
N THR A 139 7.00 -30.22 -13.04
CA THR A 139 7.88 -29.09 -12.71
C THR A 139 9.32 -29.50 -12.45
N ARG A 140 9.59 -30.79 -12.20
CA ARG A 140 10.92 -31.32 -11.85
C ARG A 140 11.37 -32.32 -12.91
N ALA A 141 12.65 -32.24 -13.28
CA ALA A 141 13.30 -33.28 -14.08
C ALA A 141 13.46 -34.56 -13.26
N LEU A 142 13.19 -35.72 -13.87
CA LEU A 142 13.46 -37.01 -13.23
C LEU A 142 14.97 -37.27 -13.28
N SER A 143 15.59 -37.50 -12.11
CA SER A 143 16.99 -37.92 -12.04
C SER A 143 17.22 -39.22 -12.81
N GLY A 144 18.44 -39.48 -13.27
CA GLY A 144 18.78 -40.72 -13.98
C GLY A 144 18.37 -41.97 -13.20
N ALA A 145 18.59 -41.97 -11.88
CA ALA A 145 18.16 -43.04 -10.98
C ALA A 145 16.63 -43.26 -10.98
N ALA A 146 15.83 -42.19 -11.00
CA ALA A 146 14.36 -42.29 -11.03
C ALA A 146 13.83 -42.81 -12.36
N ARG A 147 14.54 -42.57 -13.48
CA ARG A 147 14.22 -43.17 -14.79
C ARG A 147 14.47 -44.67 -14.77
N VAL A 148 15.61 -45.09 -14.24
CA VAL A 148 16.03 -46.51 -14.19
C VAL A 148 15.18 -47.31 -13.19
N ALA A 149 14.70 -46.68 -12.11
CA ALA A 149 13.87 -47.35 -11.10
C ALA A 149 12.60 -48.01 -11.67
N ARG A 150 12.06 -47.53 -12.79
CA ARG A 150 10.89 -48.14 -13.47
C ARG A 150 11.20 -49.47 -14.15
N PHE A 151 12.46 -49.68 -14.51
CA PHE A 151 12.93 -50.86 -15.24
C PHE A 151 13.70 -51.83 -14.33
N ARG A 152 13.79 -51.55 -13.02
CA ARG A 152 14.40 -52.48 -12.08
C ARG A 152 13.41 -53.60 -11.76
N PRO A 153 13.81 -54.88 -11.89
CA PRO A 153 12.98 -55.99 -11.46
C PRO A 153 12.70 -55.88 -9.96
N LYS A 154 11.45 -56.09 -9.56
CA LYS A 154 11.08 -56.15 -8.13
C LYS A 154 11.65 -57.43 -7.55
N LYS A 155 12.35 -57.32 -6.42
CA LYS A 155 12.81 -58.48 -5.66
C LYS A 155 11.56 -59.19 -5.12
N SER A 156 11.35 -60.43 -5.50
CA SER A 156 10.40 -61.33 -4.83
C SER A 156 11.04 -61.79 -3.52
N ASP A 157 10.35 -61.53 -2.40
CA ASP A 157 10.64 -62.18 -1.12
C ASP A 157 10.10 -63.62 -1.12
#